data_AF-A0A7D5ZPG9-F1
#
_entry.id   AF-A0A7D5ZPG9-F1
#
_cell.length_a   1.000
_cell.length_b   1.000
_cell.length_c   1.000
_cell.angle_alpha   90.00
_cell.angle_beta   90.00
_cell.angle_gamma   90.00
#
_symmetry.space_group_name_H-M   'P 1'
#
loop_
_entity.id
_entity.type
_entity.pdbx_description
1 polymer ?
#
loop_
_entity_poly.entity_id
_entity_poly.type
_entity_poly.pdbx_seq_one_letter_code
_entity_poly.pdbx_strand_id
1 'polypeptide(L)'
;MIHSLTTRQRRAHRRTLRATLRQRAAANRLVSSVRRRPRSLATVAIAAGVDKATATGTANGLRSVAKRLGVTPAQTARTRRTVNGGRAHHTHNVSRYTLGQVRTLIRSYRPRKPEYVAAVDRIARLCTAA
;
A
#
# COMPACT_ATOMS: atom_id res chain seq x y z
N MET A 1 38.31 -14.15 -19.58
CA MET A 1 38.81 -13.60 -18.30
C MET A 1 37.62 -13.27 -17.40
N ILE A 2 37.48 -13.93 -16.25
CA ILE A 2 36.45 -13.60 -15.27
C ILE A 2 36.98 -12.43 -14.44
N HIS A 3 36.42 -11.24 -14.65
CA HIS A 3 36.80 -10.05 -13.89
C HIS A 3 36.34 -10.23 -12.43
N SER A 4 37.27 -10.54 -11.54
CA SER A 4 37.01 -10.71 -10.12
C SER A 4 36.78 -9.34 -9.47
N LEU A 5 35.64 -9.18 -8.80
CA LEU A 5 35.30 -7.93 -8.14
C LEU A 5 36.34 -7.59 -7.06
N THR A 6 36.83 -6.35 -7.08
CA THR A 6 37.66 -5.80 -6.01
C THR A 6 36.92 -5.85 -4.66
N THR A 7 37.64 -5.80 -3.55
CA THR A 7 37.03 -5.84 -2.20
C THR A 7 36.02 -4.71 -1.98
N ARG A 8 36.27 -3.51 -2.53
CA ARG A 8 35.33 -2.38 -2.49
C ARG A 8 34.05 -2.68 -3.26
N GLN A 9 34.15 -3.23 -4.47
CA GLN A 9 33.00 -3.64 -5.28
C GLN A 9 32.19 -4.74 -4.60
N ARG A 10 32.85 -5.76 -4.01
CA ARG A 10 32.18 -6.82 -3.22
C ARG A 10 31.41 -6.24 -2.03
N ARG A 11 31.96 -5.25 -1.32
CA ARG A 11 31.28 -4.60 -0.19
C ARG A 11 30.06 -3.78 -0.64
N ALA A 12 30.19 -3.01 -1.72
CA ALA A 12 29.08 -2.26 -2.30
C ALA A 12 27.96 -3.20 -2.77
N HIS A 13 28.31 -4.25 -3.51
CA HIS A 13 27.38 -5.27 -3.99
C HIS A 13 26.60 -5.94 -2.84
N ARG A 14 27.30 -6.39 -1.78
CA ARG A 14 26.65 -6.96 -0.59
C ARG A 14 25.70 -5.97 0.10
N ARG A 15 26.03 -4.68 0.13
CA ARG A 15 25.14 -3.64 0.70
C ARG A 15 23.86 -3.51 -0.12
N THR A 16 23.98 -3.44 -1.44
CA THR A 16 22.83 -3.39 -2.36
C THR A 16 21.95 -4.62 -2.19
N LEU A 17 22.53 -5.83 -2.22
CA LEU A 17 21.78 -7.08 -2.03
C LEU A 17 21.04 -7.11 -0.69
N ARG A 18 21.70 -6.74 0.41
CA ARG A 18 21.06 -6.67 1.74
C ARG A 18 19.94 -5.63 1.79
N ALA A 19 20.11 -4.49 1.12
CA ALA A 19 19.06 -3.48 1.02
C ALA A 19 17.84 -4.01 0.26
N THR A 20 18.06 -4.66 -0.89
CA THR A 20 17.00 -5.30 -1.68
C THR A 20 16.25 -6.38 -0.89
N LEU A 21 16.97 -7.25 -0.17
CA LEU A 21 16.35 -8.28 0.67
C LEU A 21 15.49 -7.67 1.78
N ARG A 22 15.99 -6.63 2.46
CA ARG A 22 15.20 -5.91 3.49
C ARG A 22 13.94 -5.27 2.90
N GLN A 23 14.03 -4.69 1.72
CA GLN A 23 12.88 -4.10 1.03
C GLN A 23 11.83 -5.17 0.70
N ARG A 24 12.25 -6.31 0.12
CA ARG A 24 11.36 -7.44 -0.18
C ARG A 24 10.69 -7.99 1.09
N ALA A 25 11.47 -8.20 2.15
CA ALA A 25 10.94 -8.66 3.43
C ALA A 25 9.96 -7.66 4.07
N ALA A 26 10.18 -6.35 3.91
CA ALA A 26 9.23 -5.34 4.37
C ALA A 26 7.93 -5.35 3.55
N ALA A 27 8.01 -5.50 2.22
CA ALA A 27 6.84 -5.59 1.35
C ALA A 27 5.99 -6.83 1.67
N ASN A 28 6.62 -8.00 1.85
CA ASN A 28 5.91 -9.23 2.21
C ASN A 28 5.22 -9.13 3.58
N ARG A 29 5.90 -8.54 4.58
CA ARG A 29 5.29 -8.27 5.89
C ARG A 29 4.11 -7.32 5.79
N LEU A 30 4.17 -6.33 4.91
CA LEU A 30 3.07 -5.40 4.68
C LEU A 30 1.85 -6.11 4.09
N VAL A 31 2.05 -6.90 3.03
CA VAL A 31 1.00 -7.72 2.39
C VAL A 31 0.37 -8.67 3.42
N SER A 32 1.19 -9.44 4.14
CA SER A 32 0.71 -10.33 5.21
C SER A 32 -0.08 -9.56 6.27
N SER A 33 0.37 -8.36 6.65
CA SER A 33 -0.34 -7.54 7.62
C SER A 33 -1.66 -6.99 7.11
N VAL A 34 -1.81 -6.72 5.81
CA VAL A 34 -3.06 -6.24 5.22
C VAL A 34 -4.10 -7.36 5.16
N ARG A 35 -3.66 -8.60 4.93
CA ARG A 35 -4.54 -9.78 4.94
C ARG A 35 -5.10 -10.10 6.33
N ARG A 36 -4.28 -9.96 7.37
CA ARG A 36 -4.65 -10.38 8.75
C ARG A 36 -5.51 -9.38 9.51
N ARG A 37 -5.53 -8.10 9.14
CA ARG A 37 -6.24 -7.07 9.93
C ARG A 37 -6.66 -5.88 9.08
N PRO A 38 -7.70 -5.13 9.49
CA PRO A 38 -8.09 -3.90 8.82
C PRO A 38 -6.93 -2.90 8.69
N ARG A 39 -6.79 -2.29 7.51
CA ARG A 39 -5.77 -1.26 7.23
C ARG A 39 -6.39 -0.09 6.49
N SER A 40 -5.68 1.04 6.47
CA SER A 40 -6.15 2.20 5.71
C SER A 40 -6.08 1.93 4.22
N LEU A 41 -6.98 2.54 3.45
CA LEU A 41 -7.06 2.33 1.99
C LEU A 41 -5.73 2.63 1.28
N ALA A 42 -5.02 3.67 1.72
CA ALA A 42 -3.70 3.99 1.20
C ALA A 42 -2.66 2.90 1.50
N THR A 43 -2.69 2.32 2.71
CA THR A 43 -1.82 1.18 3.06
C THR A 43 -2.12 -0.05 2.22
N VAL A 44 -3.41 -0.33 1.94
CA VAL A 44 -3.81 -1.43 1.06
C VAL A 44 -3.31 -1.20 -0.37
N ALA A 45 -3.45 0.03 -0.90
CA ALA A 45 -2.91 0.40 -2.21
C ALA A 45 -1.39 0.24 -2.31
N ILE A 46 -0.64 0.71 -1.31
CA ILE A 46 0.81 0.53 -1.27
C ILE A 46 1.18 -0.96 -1.19
N ALA A 47 0.46 -1.75 -0.39
CA ALA A 47 0.67 -3.19 -0.31
C ALA A 47 0.41 -3.91 -1.64
N ALA A 48 -0.51 -3.39 -2.46
CA ALA A 48 -0.79 -3.87 -3.81
C ALA A 48 0.26 -3.42 -4.85
N GLY A 49 1.29 -2.66 -4.44
CA GLY A 49 2.33 -2.15 -5.34
C GLY A 49 1.92 -0.91 -6.12
N VAL A 50 0.97 -0.12 -5.61
CA VAL A 50 0.65 1.20 -6.16
C VAL A 50 1.66 2.22 -5.60
N ASP A 51 2.15 3.13 -6.44
CA ASP A 51 3.05 4.20 -6.00
C ASP A 51 2.34 5.17 -5.03
N LYS A 52 3.12 5.93 -4.25
CA LYS A 52 2.59 6.76 -3.16
C LYS A 52 1.62 7.85 -3.63
N ALA A 53 1.90 8.47 -4.77
CA ALA A 53 1.08 9.56 -5.30
C ALA A 53 -0.29 9.02 -5.75
N THR A 54 -0.28 7.95 -6.55
CA THR A 54 -1.50 7.28 -7.02
C THR A 54 -2.26 6.63 -5.87
N ALA A 55 -1.58 6.06 -4.88
CA ALA A 55 -2.21 5.46 -3.70
C ALA A 55 -3.01 6.47 -2.89
N THR A 56 -2.53 7.71 -2.77
CA THR A 56 -3.24 8.79 -2.08
C THR A 56 -4.52 9.17 -2.83
N GLY A 57 -4.43 9.41 -4.14
CA GLY A 57 -5.58 9.72 -4.99
C GLY A 57 -6.63 8.61 -5.01
N THR A 58 -6.18 7.36 -5.19
CA THR A 58 -7.04 6.17 -5.16
C THR A 58 -7.74 6.02 -3.81
N ALA A 59 -7.02 6.21 -2.69
CA ALA A 59 -7.61 6.15 -1.36
C ALA A 59 -8.66 7.24 -1.14
N ASN A 60 -8.45 8.45 -1.65
CA ASN A 60 -9.46 9.52 -1.58
C ASN A 60 -10.72 9.13 -2.36
N GLY A 61 -10.57 8.63 -3.59
CA GLY A 61 -11.70 8.15 -4.41
C GLY A 61 -12.50 7.05 -3.72
N LEU A 62 -11.81 6.05 -3.15
CA LEU A 62 -12.46 4.97 -2.42
C LEU A 62 -13.13 5.44 -1.12
N ARG A 63 -12.61 6.46 -0.42
CA ARG A 63 -13.32 7.06 0.74
C ARG A 63 -14.62 7.74 0.31
N SER A 64 -14.62 8.45 -0.83
CA SER A 64 -15.84 9.04 -1.39
C SER A 64 -16.86 7.96 -1.74
N VAL A 65 -16.42 6.84 -2.31
CA VAL A 65 -17.29 5.68 -2.58
C VAL A 65 -17.82 5.07 -1.27
N ALA A 66 -16.98 4.94 -0.24
CA ALA A 66 -17.41 4.42 1.05
C ALA A 66 -18.51 5.28 1.68
N LYS A 67 -18.36 6.61 1.62
CA LYS A 67 -19.39 7.55 2.06
C LYS A 67 -20.69 7.38 1.25
N ARG A 68 -20.59 7.31 -0.08
CA ARG A 68 -21.75 7.13 -0.98
C ARG A 68 -22.51 5.83 -0.70
N LEU A 69 -21.79 4.75 -0.39
CA LEU A 69 -22.37 3.43 -0.12
C LEU A 69 -22.76 3.22 1.36
N GLY A 70 -22.50 4.19 2.25
CA GLY A 70 -22.73 4.03 3.69
C GLY A 70 -21.83 2.97 4.35
N VAL A 71 -20.68 2.64 3.76
CA VAL A 71 -19.78 1.62 4.31
C VAL A 71 -18.97 2.21 5.47
N THR A 72 -19.31 1.78 6.68
CA THR A 72 -18.59 2.16 7.89
C THR A 72 -17.23 1.45 7.97
N PRO A 73 -16.16 2.12 8.44
CA PRO A 73 -14.87 1.48 8.59
C PRO A 73 -14.92 0.44 9.71
N ALA A 74 -14.30 -0.73 9.47
CA ALA A 74 -14.20 -1.78 10.49
C ALA A 74 -13.46 -1.32 11.76
N GLN A 75 -12.49 -0.42 11.62
CA GLN A 75 -11.75 0.14 12.75
C GLN A 75 -11.35 1.59 12.48
N THR A 76 -11.18 2.37 13.54
CA THR A 76 -10.52 3.67 13.51
C THR A 76 -9.23 3.59 14.32
N ALA A 77 -8.21 4.36 13.91
CA ALA A 77 -6.96 4.43 14.64
C ALA A 77 -6.34 5.82 14.53
N ARG A 78 -5.52 6.16 15.51
CA ARG A 78 -4.73 7.39 15.51
C ARG A 78 -3.35 7.15 14.92
N THR A 79 -2.88 8.06 14.08
CA THR A 79 -1.51 7.99 13.55
C THR A 79 -0.92 9.37 13.33
N ARG A 80 0.39 9.48 13.52
CA ARG A 80 1.19 10.60 13.00
C ARG A 80 1.87 10.27 11.68
N ARG A 81 1.76 9.03 11.17
CA ARG A 81 2.46 8.64 9.94
C ARG A 81 1.71 9.13 8.70
N THR A 82 2.44 9.69 7.75
CA THR A 82 1.90 10.11 6.45
C THR A 82 2.15 9.06 5.38
N VAL A 83 1.35 9.11 4.31
CA VAL A 83 1.52 8.23 3.13
C VAL A 83 2.87 8.51 2.43
N ASN A 84 3.31 9.76 2.43
CA ASN A 84 4.57 10.18 1.80
C ASN A 84 5.83 9.67 2.53
N GLY A 85 5.69 9.20 3.76
CA GLY A 85 6.80 8.74 4.58
C GLY A 85 7.32 9.88 5.43
N GLY A 86 6.88 9.91 6.68
CA GLY A 86 7.22 10.97 7.63
C GLY A 86 6.29 10.94 8.82
N ARG A 87 6.52 11.88 9.75
CA ARG A 87 5.63 12.13 10.87
C ARG A 87 5.01 13.52 10.71
N ALA A 88 3.69 13.58 10.73
CA ALA A 88 2.94 14.82 10.85
C ALA A 88 3.14 15.41 12.26
N HIS A 89 3.05 16.74 12.35
CA HIS A 89 3.08 17.45 13.63
C HIS A 89 1.90 17.05 14.52
N HIS A 90 0.76 16.75 13.92
CA HIS A 90 -0.46 16.36 14.63
C HIS A 90 -0.84 14.90 14.41
N THR A 91 -1.61 14.37 15.36
CA THR A 91 -2.17 13.02 15.28
C THR A 91 -3.47 13.07 14.50
N HIS A 92 -3.60 12.25 13.47
CA HIS A 92 -4.79 12.15 12.64
C HIS A 92 -5.54 10.84 12.90
N ASN A 93 -6.87 10.90 12.83
CA ASN A 93 -7.71 9.72 12.78
C ASN A 93 -7.68 9.11 11.38
N VAL A 94 -7.57 7.79 11.33
CA VAL A 94 -7.50 7.02 10.10
C VAL A 94 -8.49 5.87 10.16
N SER A 95 -9.41 5.88 9.21
CA SER A 95 -10.34 4.79 8.93
C SER A 95 -9.61 3.59 8.34
N ARG A 96 -9.88 2.41 8.89
CA ARG A 96 -9.33 1.13 8.46
C ARG A 96 -10.45 0.22 7.99
N TYR A 97 -10.21 -0.46 6.89
CA TYR A 97 -11.16 -1.31 6.21
C TYR A 97 -10.61 -2.73 6.11
N THR A 98 -11.48 -3.72 6.20
CA THR A 98 -11.14 -5.11 5.88
C THR A 98 -10.95 -5.27 4.36
N LEU A 99 -10.25 -6.32 3.92
CA LEU A 99 -10.15 -6.62 2.49
C LEU A 99 -11.52 -6.87 1.85
N GLY A 100 -12.47 -7.46 2.58
CA GLY A 100 -13.86 -7.62 2.13
C GLY A 100 -14.54 -6.26 1.85
N GLN A 101 -14.41 -5.30 2.78
CA GLN A 101 -14.92 -3.95 2.56
C GLN A 101 -14.24 -3.27 1.37
N VAL A 102 -12.91 -3.38 1.26
CA VAL A 102 -12.16 -2.82 0.11
C VAL A 102 -12.66 -3.40 -1.22
N ARG A 103 -12.91 -4.72 -1.29
CA ARG A 103 -13.46 -5.37 -2.47
C ARG A 103 -14.84 -4.80 -2.85
N THR A 104 -15.70 -4.55 -1.87
CA THR A 104 -17.00 -3.88 -2.09
C THR A 104 -16.82 -2.47 -2.65
N LEU A 105 -15.92 -1.67 -2.08
CA LEU A 105 -15.66 -0.31 -2.55
C LEU A 105 -15.14 -0.30 -3.99
N ILE A 106 -14.22 -1.21 -4.32
CA ILE A 106 -13.64 -1.33 -5.65
C ILE A 106 -14.70 -1.61 -6.71
N ARG A 107 -15.66 -2.50 -6.44
CA ARG A 107 -16.74 -2.83 -7.38
C ARG A 107 -17.58 -1.62 -7.79
N SER A 108 -17.71 -0.63 -6.91
CA SER A 108 -18.46 0.61 -7.15
C SER A 108 -17.59 1.77 -7.66
N TYR A 109 -16.27 1.66 -7.54
CA TYR A 109 -15.35 2.70 -7.96
C TYR A 109 -15.10 2.63 -9.48
N ARG A 110 -15.45 3.71 -10.19
CA ARG A 110 -15.31 3.82 -11.65
C ARG A 110 -14.34 4.96 -12.00
N PRO A 111 -13.03 4.78 -11.78
CA PRO A 111 -12.04 5.79 -12.16
C PRO A 111 -11.99 5.97 -13.68
N ARG A 112 -11.77 7.20 -14.15
CA ARG A 112 -11.60 7.51 -15.58
C ARG A 112 -10.12 7.58 -15.99
N LYS A 113 -9.24 7.99 -15.06
CA LYS A 113 -7.80 8.11 -15.35
C LYS A 113 -7.13 6.73 -15.37
N PRO A 114 -6.25 6.46 -16.35
CA PRO A 114 -5.64 5.13 -16.52
C PRO A 114 -4.80 4.71 -15.31
N GLU A 115 -4.11 5.65 -14.67
CA GLU A 115 -3.32 5.40 -13.46
C GLU A 115 -4.17 4.83 -12.30
N TYR A 116 -5.40 5.32 -12.13
CA TYR A 116 -6.31 4.85 -11.10
C TYR A 116 -7.01 3.54 -11.49
N VAL A 117 -7.26 3.32 -12.79
CA VAL A 117 -7.75 2.02 -13.28
C VAL A 117 -6.72 0.94 -12.97
N ALA A 118 -5.46 1.15 -13.35
CA ALA A 118 -4.37 0.22 -13.06
C ALA A 118 -4.16 0.00 -11.56
N ALA A 119 -4.32 1.05 -10.75
CA ALA A 119 -4.26 0.93 -9.29
C ALA A 119 -5.38 0.05 -8.73
N VAL A 120 -6.61 0.22 -9.22
CA VAL A 120 -7.76 -0.60 -8.81
C VAL A 120 -7.55 -2.06 -9.17
N ASP A 121 -7.03 -2.36 -10.36
CA ASP A 121 -6.76 -3.74 -10.78
C ASP A 121 -5.71 -4.40 -9.87
N ARG A 122 -4.65 -3.68 -9.52
CA ARG A 122 -3.64 -4.18 -8.56
C ARG A 122 -4.26 -4.46 -7.19
N ILE A 123 -5.09 -3.55 -6.69
CA ILE A 123 -5.74 -3.74 -5.39
C ILE A 123 -6.74 -4.90 -5.44
N ALA A 124 -7.48 -5.06 -6.54
CA ALA A 124 -8.41 -6.16 -6.73
C ALA A 124 -7.69 -7.52 -6.64
N ARG A 125 -6.54 -7.67 -7.32
CA ARG A 125 -5.70 -8.89 -7.23
C ARG A 125 -5.25 -9.18 -5.80
N LEU A 126 -4.88 -8.14 -5.04
CA LEU A 126 -4.50 -8.30 -3.63
C LEU A 126 -5.67 -8.78 -2.77
N CYS A 127 -6.88 -8.31 -3.05
CA CYS A 127 -8.10 -8.65 -2.31
C CYS A 127 -8.61 -10.07 -2.60
N THR A 128 -8.28 -10.65 -3.76
CA THR A 128 -8.68 -12.01 -4.14
C THR A 128 -7.68 -13.09 -3.71
N ALA A 129 -6.41 -12.75 -3.52
CA ALA A 129 -5.35 -13.70 -3.20
C ALA A 129 -5.28 -14.10 -1.71
N ALA A 130 -6.33 -13.80 -0.92
CA ALA A 130 -6.38 -13.97 0.53
C ALA A 130 -7.34 -15.11 0.93
#